data_AF-A0A937Y8Z8-F1
#
_entry.id   AF-A0A937Y8Z8-F1
#
_cell.length_a   1.000
_cell.length_b   1.000
_cell.length_c   1.000
_cell.angle_alpha   90.00
_cell.angle_beta   90.00
_cell.angle_gamma   90.00
#
_symmetry.space_group_name_H-M   'P 1'
#
loop_
_entity.id
_entity.type
_entity.pdbx_description
1 polymer ?
#
loop_
_entity_poly.entity_id
_entity_poly.type
_entity_poly.pdbx_seq_one_letter_code
_entity_poly.pdbx_strand_id
1 'polypeptide(L)'
;MGCAPGASMGYLFEHDAQPDKFENIPQAIYWAVVTLASVGYGDISPVTPMGRALTVVLALIGIGIFAIPAGLLASAFSDQLRIDREDFKRRLLHAYEGGNSAARARELIAAEAERLHLSRDDVIRLTNEAKAEFQARQREAHGAGRAVLIDPAQRMARVGRY
;
A
#
# COMPACT_ATOMS: atom_id res chain seq x y z
N MET A 1 -38.08 -4.15 5.42
CA MET A 1 -37.81 -4.30 3.97
C MET A 1 -37.29 -2.95 3.48
N GLY A 2 -35.98 -2.73 3.59
CA GLY A 2 -35.35 -1.43 3.30
C GLY A 2 -35.04 -1.31 1.81
N CYS A 3 -35.87 -0.58 1.06
CA CYS A 3 -35.56 -0.25 -0.32
C CYS A 3 -34.52 0.89 -0.33
N ALA A 4 -33.49 0.75 -1.16
CA ALA A 4 -32.43 1.75 -1.31
C ALA A 4 -33.02 3.14 -1.59
N PRO A 5 -32.70 4.18 -0.80
CA PRO A 5 -33.34 5.50 -0.91
C PRO A 5 -33.23 6.12 -2.32
N GLY A 6 -32.20 5.77 -3.08
CA GLY A 6 -32.03 6.20 -4.47
C GLY A 6 -33.10 5.67 -5.44
N ALA A 7 -33.61 4.45 -5.25
CA ALA A 7 -34.63 3.87 -6.12
C ALA A 7 -36.00 4.53 -5.90
N SER A 8 -36.34 4.87 -4.66
CA SER A 8 -37.58 5.57 -4.32
C SER A 8 -37.61 7.01 -4.86
N MET A 9 -36.48 7.72 -4.81
CA MET A 9 -36.37 9.07 -5.36
C MET A 9 -36.35 9.09 -6.89
N GLY A 10 -35.67 8.14 -7.53
CA GLY A 10 -35.70 8.01 -9.00
C GLY A 10 -37.11 7.79 -9.53
N TYR A 11 -37.89 6.90 -8.90
CA TYR A 11 -39.30 6.69 -9.26
C TYR A 11 -40.14 7.95 -9.05
N LEU A 12 -40.03 8.62 -7.89
CA LEU A 12 -40.81 9.83 -7.59
C LEU A 12 -40.56 11.01 -8.55
N PHE A 13 -39.38 11.11 -9.15
CA PHE A 13 -39.03 12.23 -10.03
C PHE A 13 -39.07 11.89 -11.53
N GLU A 14 -38.90 10.62 -11.93
CA GLU A 14 -38.88 10.20 -13.33
C GLU A 14 -40.14 9.45 -13.77
N HIS A 15 -40.97 8.94 -12.87
CA HIS A 15 -42.17 8.18 -13.27
C HIS A 15 -43.15 9.03 -14.09
N ASP A 16 -43.32 10.31 -13.75
CA ASP A 16 -44.14 11.25 -14.53
C ASP A 16 -43.51 11.62 -15.90
N ALA A 17 -42.19 11.52 -16.04
CA ALA A 17 -41.45 11.92 -17.25
C ALA A 17 -41.21 10.74 -18.22
N GLN A 18 -41.04 9.52 -17.69
CA GLN A 18 -40.85 8.28 -18.44
C GLN A 18 -41.56 7.10 -17.77
N PRO A 19 -42.91 7.06 -17.82
CA PRO A 19 -43.70 5.99 -17.20
C PRO A 19 -43.36 4.60 -17.76
N ASP A 20 -42.99 4.51 -19.04
CA ASP A 20 -42.64 3.24 -19.71
C ASP A 20 -41.27 2.67 -19.28
N LYS A 21 -40.34 3.52 -18.80
CA LYS A 21 -38.98 3.10 -18.42
C LYS A 21 -38.80 2.94 -16.90
N PHE A 22 -39.53 3.73 -16.12
CA PHE A 22 -39.60 3.63 -14.66
C PHE A 22 -40.98 3.16 -14.22
N GLU A 23 -41.50 2.11 -14.87
CA GLU A 23 -42.85 1.58 -14.65
C GLU A 23 -42.99 0.98 -13.24
N ASN A 24 -41.95 0.28 -12.77
CA ASN A 24 -41.98 -0.49 -11.53
C ASN A 24 -40.67 -0.34 -10.72
N ILE A 25 -40.77 -0.44 -9.38
CA ILE A 25 -39.61 -0.37 -8.46
C ILE A 25 -38.45 -1.32 -8.84
N PRO A 26 -38.69 -2.57 -9.28
CA PRO A 26 -37.61 -3.47 -9.71
C PRO A 26 -36.79 -2.95 -10.90
N GLN A 27 -37.41 -2.23 -11.84
CA GLN A 27 -36.71 -1.63 -12.99
C GLN A 27 -35.80 -0.49 -12.52
N ALA A 28 -36.27 0.32 -11.56
CA ALA A 28 -35.46 1.36 -10.93
C ALA A 28 -34.28 0.76 -10.13
N ILE A 29 -34.48 -0.38 -9.47
CA ILE A 29 -33.40 -1.12 -8.79
C ILE A 29 -32.38 -1.63 -9.81
N TYR A 30 -32.83 -2.24 -10.92
CA TYR A 30 -31.94 -2.69 -11.98
C TYR A 30 -31.09 -1.55 -12.53
N TRP A 31 -31.71 -0.41 -12.87
CA TRP A 31 -30.99 0.79 -13.31
C TRP A 31 -29.96 1.26 -12.27
N ALA A 32 -30.37 1.33 -11.00
CA ALA A 32 -29.48 1.77 -9.92
C ALA A 32 -28.29 0.82 -9.75
N VAL A 33 -28.49 -0.50 -9.83
CA VAL A 33 -27.41 -1.50 -9.73
C VAL A 33 -26.46 -1.42 -10.93
N VAL A 34 -26.98 -1.36 -12.16
CA VAL A 34 -26.18 -1.25 -13.39
C VAL A 34 -25.36 0.04 -13.41
N THR A 35 -25.93 1.14 -12.92
CA THR A 35 -25.24 2.43 -12.81
C THR A 35 -24.20 2.41 -11.69
N LEU A 36 -24.53 1.85 -10.53
CA LEU A 36 -23.62 1.72 -9.39
C LEU A 36 -22.41 0.83 -9.70
N ALA A 37 -22.62 -0.23 -10.48
CA ALA A 37 -21.59 -1.14 -10.96
C ALA A 37 -20.79 -0.58 -12.16
N SER A 38 -21.03 0.67 -12.56
CA SER A 38 -20.43 1.34 -13.71
C SER A 38 -20.53 0.57 -15.05
N VAL A 39 -21.57 -0.25 -15.22
CA VAL A 39 -21.83 -0.99 -16.47
C VAL A 39 -22.54 -0.07 -17.48
N GLY A 40 -23.63 0.57 -17.05
CA GLY A 40 -24.31 1.61 -17.82
C GLY A 40 -24.79 1.21 -19.22
N TYR A 41 -25.62 0.17 -19.34
CA TYR A 41 -26.15 -0.29 -20.64
C TYR A 41 -26.89 0.79 -21.45
N GLY A 42 -27.45 1.80 -20.78
CA GLY A 42 -28.13 2.93 -21.42
C GLY A 42 -29.56 2.64 -21.88
N ASP A 43 -30.05 1.44 -21.63
CA ASP A 43 -31.44 1.00 -21.82
C ASP A 43 -32.42 1.84 -20.99
N ILE A 44 -32.09 2.03 -19.72
CA ILE A 44 -32.83 2.89 -18.78
C ILE A 44 -31.88 4.00 -18.33
N SER A 45 -32.30 5.25 -18.47
CA SER A 45 -31.53 6.41 -18.01
C SER A 45 -32.46 7.59 -17.70
N PRO A 46 -32.20 8.33 -16.61
CA PRO A 46 -33.02 9.47 -16.26
C PRO A 46 -32.83 10.62 -17.25
N VAL A 47 -33.94 11.21 -17.67
CA VAL A 47 -33.96 12.33 -18.62
C VAL A 47 -34.16 13.67 -17.94
N THR A 48 -34.71 13.68 -16.72
CA THR A 48 -34.93 14.91 -15.96
C THR A 48 -33.61 15.48 -15.43
N PRO A 49 -33.48 16.81 -15.30
CA PRO A 49 -32.30 17.43 -14.70
C PRO A 49 -32.00 16.91 -13.29
N MET A 50 -33.04 16.65 -12.49
CA MET A 50 -32.90 16.15 -11.13
C MET A 50 -32.45 14.68 -11.10
N GLY A 51 -33.02 13.83 -11.96
CA GLY A 51 -32.61 12.42 -12.10
C GLY A 51 -31.15 12.29 -12.57
N ARG A 52 -30.70 13.16 -13.47
CA ARG A 52 -29.30 13.25 -13.89
C ARG A 52 -28.37 13.64 -12.73
N ALA A 53 -28.75 14.61 -11.90
CA ALA A 53 -27.97 14.97 -10.72
C ALA A 53 -27.83 13.80 -9.73
N LEU A 54 -28.92 13.07 -9.48
CA LEU A 54 -28.90 11.86 -8.65
C LEU A 54 -28.01 10.76 -9.23
N THR A 55 -28.01 10.61 -10.56
CA THR A 55 -27.14 9.64 -11.26
C THR A 55 -25.66 9.92 -11.02
N VAL A 56 -25.26 11.19 -11.07
CA VAL A 56 -23.88 11.61 -10.79
C VAL A 56 -23.48 11.24 -9.36
N VAL A 57 -24.36 11.51 -8.38
CA VAL A 57 -24.10 11.17 -6.98
C VAL A 57 -24.01 9.65 -6.78
N LEU A 58 -24.91 8.87 -7.39
CA LEU A 58 -24.87 7.41 -7.34
C LEU A 58 -23.58 6.84 -7.96
N ALA A 59 -23.12 7.40 -9.08
CA ALA A 59 -21.88 6.99 -9.71
C ALA A 59 -20.65 7.23 -8.79
N LEU A 60 -20.58 8.39 -8.13
CA LEU A 60 -19.51 8.70 -7.17
C LEU A 60 -19.51 7.75 -5.98
N ILE A 61 -20.68 7.42 -5.45
CA ILE A 61 -20.83 6.45 -4.36
C ILE A 61 -20.37 5.05 -4.81
N GLY A 62 -20.73 4.64 -6.04
CA GLY A 62 -20.31 3.37 -6.62
C GLY A 62 -18.79 3.22 -6.65
N ILE A 63 -18.08 4.22 -7.17
CA ILE A 63 -16.61 4.24 -7.19
C ILE A 63 -16.04 4.14 -5.76
N GLY A 64 -16.63 4.85 -4.80
CA GLY A 64 -16.21 4.79 -3.39
C GLY A 64 -16.32 3.40 -2.78
N ILE A 65 -17.39 2.65 -3.08
CA ILE A 65 -17.58 1.28 -2.59
C ILE A 65 -16.51 0.33 -3.14
N PHE A 66 -16.19 0.42 -4.43
CA PHE A 66 -15.16 -0.43 -5.04
C PHE A 66 -13.73 -0.02 -4.64
N ALA A 67 -13.50 1.22 -4.23
CA ALA A 67 -12.19 1.70 -3.80
C ALA A 67 -11.71 1.03 -2.51
N ILE A 68 -12.60 0.70 -1.57
CA ILE A 68 -12.25 0.07 -0.29
C ILE A 68 -11.61 -1.33 -0.46
N PRO A 69 -12.25 -2.30 -1.14
CA PRO A 69 -11.64 -3.62 -1.32
C PRO A 69 -10.39 -3.56 -2.19
N ALA A 70 -10.36 -2.70 -3.21
CA ALA A 70 -9.17 -2.48 -4.03
C ALA A 70 -7.99 -1.93 -3.19
N GLY A 71 -8.25 -0.95 -2.33
CA GLY A 71 -7.25 -0.38 -1.41
C GLY A 71 -6.74 -1.40 -0.40
N LEU A 72 -7.62 -2.25 0.15
CA LEU A 72 -7.24 -3.32 1.05
C LEU A 72 -6.31 -4.35 0.37
N LEU A 73 -6.66 -4.79 -0.85
CA LEU A 73 -5.82 -5.69 -1.64
C LEU A 73 -4.45 -5.06 -1.95
N ALA A 74 -4.43 -3.79 -2.39
CA ALA A 74 -3.19 -3.07 -2.66
C ALA A 74 -2.30 -2.95 -1.42
N SER A 75 -2.90 -2.71 -0.24
CA SER A 75 -2.19 -2.69 1.03
C SER A 75 -1.62 -4.06 1.39
N ALA A 76 -2.36 -5.15 1.17
CA ALA A 76 -1.89 -6.49 1.44
C ALA A 76 -0.68 -6.86 0.57
N PHE A 77 -0.73 -6.56 -0.74
CA PHE A 77 0.42 -6.77 -1.62
C PHE A 77 1.62 -5.90 -1.24
N SER A 78 1.38 -4.64 -0.89
CA SER A 78 2.45 -3.73 -0.46
C SER A 78 3.13 -4.19 0.83
N ASP A 79 2.36 -4.76 1.77
CA ASP A 79 2.91 -5.30 3.01
C ASP A 79 3.76 -6.55 2.77
N GLN A 80 3.31 -7.45 1.89
CA GLN A 80 4.10 -8.62 1.49
C GLN A 80 5.44 -8.22 0.87
N LEU A 81 5.45 -7.26 -0.07
CA LEU A 81 6.67 -6.75 -0.69
C LEU A 81 7.62 -6.11 0.34
N ARG A 82 7.06 -5.44 1.36
CA ARG A 82 7.84 -4.86 2.45
C ARG A 82 8.50 -5.95 3.30
N ILE A 83 7.78 -7.01 3.65
CA ILE A 83 8.30 -8.15 4.41
C ILE A 83 9.45 -8.81 3.67
N ASP A 84 9.27 -9.12 2.38
CA ASP A 84 10.29 -9.77 1.55
C ASP A 84 11.58 -8.94 1.44
N ARG A 85 11.44 -7.61 1.33
CA ARG A 85 12.57 -6.67 1.31
C ARG A 85 13.34 -6.66 2.64
N GLU A 86 12.64 -6.64 3.76
CA GLU A 86 13.26 -6.65 5.10
C GLU A 86 13.99 -7.97 5.36
N ASP A 87 13.41 -9.10 4.97
CA ASP A 87 14.03 -10.41 5.10
C ASP A 87 15.33 -10.51 4.29
N PHE A 88 15.31 -10.01 3.05
CA PHE A 88 16.51 -9.93 2.22
C PHE A 88 17.59 -9.04 2.85
N LYS A 89 17.20 -7.86 3.35
CA LYS A 89 18.12 -6.92 4.02
C LYS A 89 18.76 -7.52 5.29
N ARG A 90 17.99 -8.25 6.11
CA ARG A 90 18.52 -8.95 7.29
C ARG A 90 19.55 -10.01 6.90
N ARG A 91 19.27 -10.80 5.87
CA ARG A 91 20.21 -11.83 5.37
C ARG A 91 21.48 -11.21 4.82
N LEU A 92 21.37 -10.08 4.11
CA LEU A 92 22.52 -9.30 3.65
C LEU A 92 23.42 -8.87 4.82
N LEU A 93 22.84 -8.27 5.85
CA LEU A 93 23.58 -7.81 7.02
C LEU A 93 24.31 -8.96 7.72
N HIS A 94 23.65 -10.10 7.93
CA HIS A 94 24.29 -11.28 8.51
C HIS A 94 25.44 -11.84 7.66
N ALA A 95 25.32 -11.82 6.33
CA ALA A 95 26.39 -12.25 5.44
C ALA A 95 27.64 -11.34 5.53
N TYR A 96 27.45 -10.03 5.75
CA TYR A 96 28.53 -9.07 5.95
C TYR A 96 29.19 -9.20 7.33
N GLU A 97 28.42 -9.41 8.39
CA GLU A 97 28.95 -9.57 9.76
C GLU A 97 29.76 -10.86 9.94
N GLY A 98 29.39 -11.94 9.25
CA GLY A 98 30.06 -13.25 9.33
C GLY A 98 31.46 -13.32 8.70
N GLY A 99 32.00 -12.21 8.17
CA GLY A 99 33.34 -12.16 7.58
C GLY A 99 33.49 -12.99 6.28
N ASN A 100 32.38 -13.48 5.72
CA ASN A 100 32.41 -14.19 4.45
C ASN A 100 32.89 -13.24 3.36
N SER A 101 33.84 -13.68 2.53
CA SER A 101 34.40 -12.86 1.46
C SER A 101 33.27 -12.27 0.62
N ALA A 102 33.32 -10.98 0.31
CA ALA A 102 32.26 -10.25 -0.41
C ALA A 102 31.83 -10.91 -1.74
N ALA A 103 32.63 -11.86 -2.26
CA ALA A 103 32.28 -12.75 -3.36
C ALA A 103 31.19 -13.78 -3.00
N ARG A 104 31.28 -14.46 -1.85
CA ARG A 104 30.28 -15.44 -1.38
C ARG A 104 28.98 -14.77 -0.96
N ALA A 105 29.05 -13.58 -0.36
CA ALA A 105 27.87 -12.78 -0.08
C ALA A 105 27.13 -12.45 -1.39
N ARG A 106 27.82 -11.99 -2.44
CA ARG A 106 27.24 -11.70 -3.76
C ARG A 106 26.58 -12.90 -4.42
N GLU A 107 27.13 -14.10 -4.24
CA GLU A 107 26.56 -15.34 -4.81
C GLU A 107 25.24 -15.73 -4.13
N LEU A 108 25.17 -15.65 -2.80
CA LEU A 108 23.94 -15.87 -2.03
C LEU A 108 22.87 -14.82 -2.36
N ILE A 109 23.28 -13.58 -2.58
CA ILE A 109 22.41 -12.45 -2.96
C ILE A 109 21.81 -12.69 -4.35
N ALA A 110 22.62 -13.15 -5.31
CA ALA A 110 22.16 -13.44 -6.67
C ALA A 110 21.14 -14.59 -6.68
N ALA A 111 21.41 -15.66 -5.92
CA ALA A 111 20.51 -16.82 -5.81
C ALA A 111 19.19 -16.46 -5.12
N GLU A 112 19.22 -15.68 -4.03
CA GLU A 112 17.99 -15.29 -3.30
C GLU A 112 17.19 -14.23 -4.06
N ALA A 113 17.85 -13.32 -4.79
CA ALA A 113 17.18 -12.34 -5.63
C ALA A 113 16.42 -12.99 -6.80
N GLU A 114 17.00 -14.05 -7.39
CA GLU A 114 16.34 -14.85 -8.43
C GLU A 114 15.11 -15.56 -7.86
N ARG A 115 15.21 -16.13 -6.65
CA ARG A 115 14.09 -16.77 -5.95
C ARG A 115 12.96 -15.81 -5.61
N LEU A 116 13.28 -14.59 -5.23
CA LEU A 116 12.30 -13.55 -4.88
C LEU A 116 11.81 -12.75 -6.11
N HIS A 117 12.24 -13.13 -7.32
CA HIS A 117 11.92 -12.42 -8.56
C HIS A 117 12.23 -10.91 -8.47
N LEU A 118 13.26 -10.54 -7.71
CA LEU A 118 13.64 -9.14 -7.58
C LEU A 118 14.19 -8.62 -8.92
N SER A 119 13.78 -7.41 -9.29
CA SER A 119 14.39 -6.72 -10.43
C SER A 119 15.88 -6.48 -10.15
N ARG A 120 16.73 -6.52 -11.19
CA ARG A 120 18.16 -6.23 -11.06
C ARG A 120 18.42 -4.90 -10.35
N ASP A 121 17.58 -3.91 -10.61
CA ASP A 121 17.69 -2.58 -9.99
C ASP A 121 17.41 -2.61 -8.49
N ASP A 122 16.46 -3.44 -8.04
CA ASP A 122 16.15 -3.62 -6.62
C ASP A 122 17.32 -4.30 -5.88
N VAL A 123 17.95 -5.30 -6.50
CA VAL A 123 19.14 -5.97 -5.95
C VAL A 123 20.29 -4.98 -5.76
N ILE A 124 20.56 -4.16 -6.78
CA ILE A 124 21.63 -3.15 -6.74
C ILE A 124 21.35 -2.13 -5.63
N ARG A 125 20.11 -1.63 -5.55
CA ARG A 125 19.71 -0.65 -4.53
C ARG A 125 19.85 -1.22 -3.12
N LEU A 126 19.31 -2.41 -2.86
CA LEU A 126 19.35 -3.05 -1.54
C LEU A 126 20.76 -3.41 -1.10
N THR A 127 21.59 -3.87 -2.02
CA THR A 127 23.01 -4.16 -1.73
C THR A 127 23.75 -2.89 -1.33
N ASN A 128 23.50 -1.77 -2.03
CA ASN A 128 24.11 -0.48 -1.71
C ASN A 128 23.62 0.06 -0.37
N GLU A 129 22.33 -0.05 -0.07
CA GLU A 129 21.74 0.33 1.22
C GLU A 129 22.37 -0.46 2.38
N ALA A 130 22.42 -1.79 2.28
CA ALA A 130 22.98 -2.64 3.31
C ALA A 130 24.47 -2.34 3.58
N LYS A 131 25.24 -2.09 2.50
CA LYS A 131 26.66 -1.71 2.62
C LYS A 131 26.82 -0.35 3.31
N ALA A 132 25.97 0.63 3.01
CA ALA A 132 26.00 1.95 3.62
C ALA A 132 25.68 1.89 5.13
N GLU A 133 24.67 1.11 5.53
CA GLU A 133 24.32 0.91 6.95
C GLU A 133 25.43 0.21 7.73
N PHE A 134 26.04 -0.82 7.15
CA PHE A 134 27.17 -1.50 7.78
C PHE A 134 28.35 -0.55 8.00
N GLN A 135 28.67 0.28 7.00
CA GLN A 135 29.72 1.29 7.12
C GLN A 135 29.39 2.36 8.18
N ALA A 136 28.14 2.77 8.29
CA ALA A 136 27.70 3.71 9.32
C ALA A 136 27.89 3.13 10.74
N ARG A 137 27.41 1.89 10.97
CA ARG A 137 27.59 1.18 12.25
C ARG A 137 29.07 1.00 12.62
N GLN A 138 29.93 0.70 11.63
CA GLN A 138 31.37 0.61 11.89
C GLN A 138 32.00 1.96 12.22
N ARG A 139 31.60 3.05 11.55
CA ARG A 139 32.10 4.40 11.86
C ARG A 139 31.70 4.83 13.27
N GLU A 140 30.48 4.53 13.68
CA GLU A 140 29.99 4.78 15.04
C GLU A 140 30.76 3.97 16.08
N ALA A 141 30.96 2.66 15.84
CA ALA A 141 31.74 1.79 16.72
C ALA A 141 33.21 2.24 16.83
N HIS A 142 33.84 2.60 15.71
CA HIS A 142 35.22 3.12 15.69
C HIS A 142 35.34 4.52 16.33
N GLY A 143 34.32 5.37 16.21
CA GLY A 143 34.24 6.69 16.85
C GLY A 143 34.05 6.58 18.37
N ALA A 144 33.14 5.71 18.82
CA ALA A 144 32.92 5.42 20.23
C ALA A 144 34.18 4.81 20.88
N GLY A 145 34.88 3.90 20.18
CA GLY A 145 36.15 3.34 20.65
C GLY A 145 37.26 4.39 20.79
N ARG A 146 37.37 5.35 19.86
CA ARG A 146 38.33 6.47 19.97
C ARG A 146 37.95 7.45 21.09
N ALA A 147 36.66 7.73 21.29
CA ALA A 147 36.20 8.61 22.38
C ALA A 147 36.44 7.99 23.76
N VAL A 148 36.25 6.67 23.90
CA VAL A 148 36.51 5.94 25.16
C VAL A 148 38.01 5.79 25.44
N LEU A 149 38.87 5.66 24.43
CA LEU A 149 40.33 5.56 24.60
C LEU A 149 41.04 6.90 24.83
N ILE A 150 40.38 8.04 24.59
CA ILE A 150 40.97 9.37 24.85
C ILE A 150 40.84 9.78 26.33
N ASP A 151 40.08 9.04 27.16
CA ASP A 151 39.93 9.41 28.58
C ASP A 151 40.06 8.28 29.63
N PRO A 152 41.25 7.65 29.74
CA PRO A 152 41.59 6.83 30.91
C PRO A 152 41.92 7.68 32.15
N ALA A 153 42.18 8.98 32.00
CA ALA A 153 42.70 9.84 33.07
C ALA A 153 41.60 10.52 33.92
N GLN A 154 40.41 10.81 33.38
CA GLN A 154 39.31 11.41 34.15
C GLN A 154 38.46 10.40 34.90
N ARG A 155 38.51 9.12 34.54
CA ARG A 155 37.71 8.06 35.19
C ARG A 155 38.16 7.76 36.63
N MET A 156 39.43 8.02 36.97
CA MET A 156 39.96 7.84 38.33
C MET A 156 39.76 9.05 39.25
N ALA A 157 39.51 10.25 38.72
CA ALA A 157 39.29 11.45 39.53
C ALA A 157 37.89 11.52 40.17
N ARG A 158 36.98 10.61 39.82
CA ARG A 158 35.58 10.59 40.30
C ARG A 158 35.28 9.51 41.35
N VAL A 159 36.23 8.61 41.64
CA VAL A 159 36.02 7.49 42.58
C VAL A 159 36.53 7.80 44.00
N GLY A 160 37.22 8.92 44.21
CA GLY A 160 37.77 9.32 45.52
C GLY A 160 36.99 10.38 46.31
N ARG A 161 35.74 10.67 45.94
CA ARG A 161 34.84 11.55 46.71
C ARG A 161 33.49 10.87 46.84
N TYR A 162 33.33 10.05 47.87
CA TYR A 162 32.21 9.97 48.81
C TYR A 162 32.52 8.86 49.83
#